data_AF-A0A820JMP6-F1
#
_entry.id   AF-A0A820JMP6-F1
#
_cell.length_a   1.000
_cell.length_b   1.000
_cell.length_c   1.000
_cell.angle_alpha   90.00
_cell.angle_beta   90.00
_cell.angle_gamma   90.00
#
_symmetry.space_group_name_H-M   'P 1'
#
loop_
_entity.id
_entity.type
_entity.pdbx_description
1 polymer ?
#
loop_
_entity_poly.entity_id
_entity_poly.type
_entity_poly.pdbx_seq_one_letter_code
_entity_poly.pdbx_strand_id
1 'polypeptide(L)'
;YIQRDGNGCAKKFCLIHLTEHRQILTSELHHVTDEYNEFKQTINEQKQNPQNGLLIKQVNQWEIESIEIIHQKAREYREILIKSSEMFINDIEKKLKDLNEQIKEIHQENEFNEINLNYLRNQLRKITEELNNSSNISIKEDSQSFISEVSIITSK
;
A
#
# COMPACT_ATOMS: atom_id res chain seq x y z
N TYR A 1 -38.02 -19.03 -60.87
CA TYR A 1 -39.06 -18.68 -59.89
C TYR A 1 -38.38 -18.41 -58.56
N ILE A 2 -38.29 -17.16 -58.13
CA ILE A 2 -38.02 -16.82 -56.73
C ILE A 2 -39.14 -15.88 -56.31
N GLN A 3 -39.88 -16.31 -55.30
CA GLN A 3 -41.07 -15.69 -54.74
C GLN A 3 -40.75 -14.28 -54.23
N ARG A 4 -41.70 -13.38 -54.50
CA ARG A 4 -41.90 -12.14 -53.76
C ARG A 4 -42.58 -12.48 -52.44
N ASP A 5 -42.00 -12.03 -51.35
CA ASP A 5 -42.77 -11.55 -50.20
C ASP A 5 -42.67 -10.03 -50.19
N GLY A 6 -43.78 -9.36 -49.89
CA GLY A 6 -43.89 -7.90 -49.88
C GLY A 6 -42.84 -7.27 -48.96
N ASN A 7 -42.25 -6.17 -49.44
CA ASN A 7 -41.41 -5.21 -48.71
C ASN A 7 -39.90 -5.53 -48.51
N GLY A 8 -39.27 -6.42 -49.28
CA GLY A 8 -37.81 -6.66 -49.16
C GLY A 8 -37.06 -6.63 -50.49
N CYS A 9 -36.31 -5.56 -50.79
CA CYS A 9 -35.36 -5.54 -51.92
C CYS A 9 -33.98 -6.07 -51.49
N ALA A 10 -33.59 -7.25 -51.97
CA ALA A 10 -32.31 -7.89 -51.65
C ALA A 10 -31.12 -7.46 -52.54
N LYS A 11 -31.21 -6.32 -53.26
CA LYS A 11 -30.18 -5.87 -54.21
C LYS A 11 -29.53 -4.56 -53.75
N LYS A 12 -28.20 -4.50 -53.77
CA LYS A 12 -27.38 -3.31 -53.42
C LYS A 12 -27.70 -2.07 -54.27
N PHE A 13 -28.29 -2.26 -55.45
CA PHE A 13 -28.79 -1.19 -56.31
C PHE A 13 -30.19 -1.55 -56.82
N CYS A 14 -31.22 -1.00 -56.16
CA CYS A 14 -32.62 -1.20 -56.48
C CYS A 14 -33.19 0.12 -56.97
N LEU A 15 -33.38 0.29 -58.29
CA LEU A 15 -33.93 1.53 -58.86
C LEU A 15 -35.36 1.83 -58.41
N ILE A 16 -36.11 0.78 -58.02
CA ILE A 16 -37.51 0.87 -57.60
C ILE A 16 -37.64 1.44 -56.18
N HIS A 17 -36.75 1.06 -55.25
CA HIS A 17 -36.75 1.52 -53.86
C HIS A 17 -35.59 2.50 -53.58
N LEU A 18 -35.10 3.17 -54.62
CA LEU A 18 -33.91 4.03 -54.55
C LEU A 18 -34.04 5.11 -53.46
N THR A 19 -35.24 5.70 -53.32
CA THR A 19 -35.53 6.72 -52.31
C THR A 19 -35.48 6.15 -50.89
N GLU A 20 -36.04 4.96 -50.66
CA GLU A 20 -36.05 4.28 -49.37
C GLU A 20 -34.63 3.85 -48.97
N HIS A 21 -33.87 3.26 -49.89
CA HIS A 21 -32.45 2.95 -49.66
C HIS A 21 -31.62 4.19 -49.36
N ARG A 22 -31.87 5.30 -50.07
CA ARG A 22 -31.19 6.57 -49.81
C ARG A 22 -31.52 7.12 -48.43
N GLN A 23 -32.76 6.97 -47.96
CA GLN A 23 -33.15 7.35 -46.60
C GLN A 23 -32.43 6.50 -45.54
N ILE A 24 -32.36 5.18 -45.74
CA ILE A 24 -31.61 4.28 -44.86
C ILE A 24 -30.13 4.67 -44.82
N LEU A 25 -29.48 4.84 -45.98
CA LEU A 25 -28.08 5.24 -46.06
C LEU A 25 -27.81 6.63 -45.45
N THR A 26 -28.77 7.55 -45.56
CA THR A 26 -28.68 8.87 -44.91
C THR A 26 -28.73 8.73 -43.40
N SER A 27 -29.60 7.86 -42.88
CA SER A 27 -29.68 7.56 -41.45
C SER A 27 -28.41 6.88 -40.94
N GLU A 28 -27.85 5.93 -41.70
CA GLU A 28 -26.57 5.30 -41.37
C GLU A 28 -25.42 6.32 -41.36
N LEU A 29 -25.40 7.23 -42.34
CA LEU A 29 -24.40 8.30 -42.39
C LEU A 29 -24.53 9.26 -41.20
N HIS A 30 -25.76 9.59 -40.77
CA HIS A 30 -25.96 10.38 -39.55
C HIS A 30 -25.43 9.64 -38.32
N HIS A 31 -25.71 8.35 -38.17
CA HIS A 31 -25.19 7.54 -37.07
C HIS A 31 -23.65 7.55 -37.03
N VAL A 32 -23.00 7.33 -38.18
CA VAL A 32 -21.53 7.41 -38.29
C VAL A 32 -21.02 8.82 -37.95
N THR A 33 -21.77 9.86 -38.31
CA THR A 33 -21.41 11.25 -37.99
C THR A 33 -21.52 11.52 -36.49
N ASP A 34 -22.55 10.98 -35.83
CA ASP A 34 -22.75 11.10 -34.39
C ASP A 34 -21.64 10.36 -33.63
N GLU A 35 -21.33 9.11 -34.01
CA GLU A 35 -20.20 8.34 -33.48
C GLU A 35 -18.86 9.10 -33.61
N TYR A 36 -18.62 9.70 -34.77
CA TYR A 36 -17.42 10.52 -34.99
C TYR A 36 -17.36 11.73 -34.06
N ASN A 37 -18.49 12.41 -33.85
CA ASN A 37 -18.54 13.58 -32.98
C ASN A 37 -18.33 13.20 -31.51
N GLU A 38 -18.93 12.10 -31.04
CA GLU A 38 -18.70 11.55 -29.70
C GLU A 38 -17.24 11.16 -29.47
N PHE A 39 -16.63 10.50 -30.47
CA PHE A 39 -15.21 10.14 -30.40
C PHE A 39 -14.31 11.38 -30.36
N LYS A 40 -14.59 12.38 -31.20
CA LYS A 40 -13.85 13.65 -31.21
C LYS A 40 -13.98 14.41 -29.88
N GLN A 41 -15.16 14.39 -29.28
CA GLN A 41 -15.38 14.94 -27.95
C GLN A 41 -14.53 14.21 -26.90
N THR A 42 -14.54 12.88 -26.92
CA THR A 42 -13.74 12.05 -26.01
C THR A 42 -12.24 12.36 -26.12
N ILE A 43 -11.71 12.52 -27.34
CA ILE A 43 -10.31 12.93 -27.55
C ILE A 43 -10.04 14.32 -26.98
N ASN A 44 -10.95 15.28 -27.20
CA ASN A 44 -10.79 16.63 -26.68
C ASN A 44 -10.81 16.66 -25.15
N GLU A 45 -11.67 15.89 -24.51
CA GLU A 45 -11.73 15.76 -23.05
C GLU A 45 -10.43 15.16 -22.49
N GLN A 46 -9.88 14.11 -23.12
CA GLN A 46 -8.58 13.56 -22.74
C GLN A 46 -7.43 14.55 -22.95
N LYS A 47 -7.49 15.36 -24.02
CA LYS A 47 -6.48 16.40 -24.29
C LYS A 47 -6.56 17.55 -23.28
N GLN A 48 -7.76 17.94 -22.87
CA GLN A 48 -7.99 19.00 -21.89
C GLN A 48 -7.64 18.54 -20.47
N ASN A 49 -7.85 17.26 -20.16
CA ASN A 49 -7.49 16.70 -18.86
C ASN A 49 -6.71 15.37 -18.99
N PRO A 50 -5.42 15.43 -19.36
CA PRO A 50 -4.57 14.24 -19.50
C PRO A 50 -4.41 13.46 -18.19
N GLN A 51 -4.57 14.15 -17.05
CA GLN A 51 -4.46 13.56 -15.71
C GLN A 51 -5.59 12.57 -15.39
N ASN A 52 -6.71 12.66 -16.10
CA ASN A 52 -7.82 11.71 -15.97
C ASN A 52 -7.66 10.48 -16.88
N GLY A 53 -6.59 10.41 -17.67
CA GLY A 53 -6.29 9.27 -18.54
C GLY A 53 -6.15 7.96 -17.76
N LEU A 54 -6.53 6.85 -18.39
CA LEU A 54 -6.53 5.52 -17.77
C LEU A 54 -5.14 5.12 -17.23
N LEU A 55 -4.07 5.41 -17.99
CA LEU A 55 -2.70 5.10 -17.57
C LEU A 55 -2.25 5.93 -16.36
N ILE A 56 -2.65 7.21 -16.29
CA ILE A 56 -2.36 8.05 -15.13
C ILE A 56 -3.09 7.53 -13.89
N LYS A 57 -4.36 7.11 -14.03
CA LYS A 57 -5.10 6.48 -12.93
C LYS A 57 -4.42 5.20 -12.43
N GLN A 58 -3.82 4.40 -13.31
CA GLN A 58 -3.05 3.22 -12.91
C GLN A 58 -1.80 3.58 -12.11
N VAL A 59 -1.06 4.62 -12.51
CA VAL A 59 0.09 5.13 -11.74
C VAL A 59 -0.36 5.65 -10.38
N ASN A 60 -1.42 6.44 -10.32
CA ASN A 60 -1.97 6.96 -9.06
C ASN A 60 -2.42 5.84 -8.13
N GLN A 61 -3.08 4.80 -8.67
CA GLN A 61 -3.50 3.64 -7.89
C GLN A 61 -2.29 2.91 -7.32
N TRP A 62 -1.26 2.66 -8.13
CA TRP A 62 -0.02 2.06 -7.68
C TRP A 62 0.68 2.90 -6.59
N GLU A 63 0.70 4.23 -6.73
CA GLU A 63 1.25 5.14 -5.73
C GLU A 63 0.52 5.02 -4.39
N ILE A 64 -0.81 5.07 -4.41
CA ILE A 64 -1.66 4.94 -3.21
C ILE A 64 -1.41 3.60 -2.51
N GLU A 65 -1.42 2.50 -3.27
CA GLU A 65 -1.19 1.16 -2.73
C GLU A 65 0.21 1.02 -2.14
N SER A 66 1.23 1.54 -2.84
CA SER A 66 2.62 1.51 -2.39
C SER A 66 2.83 2.27 -1.08
N ILE A 67 2.22 3.45 -0.94
CA ILE A 67 2.27 4.26 0.29
C ILE A 67 1.60 3.51 1.45
N GLU A 68 0.44 2.88 1.22
CA GLU A 68 -0.24 2.14 2.29
C GLU A 68 0.59 0.95 2.78
N ILE A 69 1.25 0.23 1.86
CA ILE A 69 2.16 -0.87 2.21
C ILE A 69 3.33 -0.36 3.10
N ILE A 70 3.92 0.80 2.77
CA ILE A 70 4.96 1.44 3.61
C ILE A 70 4.40 1.77 4.99
N HIS A 71 3.22 2.40 5.05
CA HIS A 71 2.60 2.78 6.30
C HIS A 71 2.29 1.58 7.18
N GLN A 72 1.77 0.50 6.60
CA GLN A 72 1.51 -0.74 7.30
C GLN A 72 2.80 -1.31 7.89
N LYS A 73 3.88 -1.45 7.11
CA LYS A 73 5.14 -1.97 7.64
C LYS A 73 5.76 -1.08 8.70
N ALA A 74 5.71 0.23 8.53
CA ALA A 74 6.18 1.16 9.54
C ALA A 74 5.40 1.01 10.86
N ARG A 75 4.09 0.75 10.81
CA ARG A 75 3.28 0.43 12.01
C ARG A 75 3.75 -0.89 12.65
N GLU A 76 3.86 -1.96 11.86
CA GLU A 76 4.33 -3.26 12.34
C GLU A 76 5.71 -3.17 13.03
N TYR A 77 6.67 -2.48 12.42
CA TYR A 77 8.01 -2.32 13.01
C TYR A 77 7.99 -1.49 14.29
N ARG A 78 7.20 -0.41 14.36
CA ARG A 78 7.04 0.36 15.59
C ARG A 78 6.45 -0.50 16.71
N GLU A 79 5.43 -1.31 16.42
CA GLU A 79 4.84 -2.21 17.42
C GLU A 79 5.85 -3.23 17.95
N ILE A 80 6.69 -3.81 17.06
CA ILE A 80 7.76 -4.74 17.47
C ILE A 80 8.75 -4.03 18.40
N LEU A 81 9.18 -2.82 18.05
CA LEU A 81 10.12 -2.05 18.87
C LEU A 81 9.53 -1.68 20.23
N ILE A 82 8.27 -1.24 20.27
CA ILE A 82 7.57 -0.90 21.52
C ILE A 82 7.49 -2.14 22.41
N LYS A 83 6.99 -3.27 21.89
CA LYS A 83 6.86 -4.51 22.66
C LYS A 83 8.21 -4.99 23.21
N SER A 84 9.26 -4.93 22.40
CA SER A 84 10.59 -5.31 22.89
C SER A 84 11.11 -4.35 23.94
N SER A 85 10.83 -3.05 23.82
CA SER A 85 11.20 -2.07 24.83
C SER A 85 10.46 -2.33 26.14
N GLU A 86 9.15 -2.61 26.07
CA GLU A 86 8.34 -2.96 27.24
C GLU A 86 8.87 -4.24 27.92
N MET A 87 9.16 -5.28 27.15
CA MET A 87 9.75 -6.52 27.69
C MET A 87 11.09 -6.25 28.39
N PHE A 88 11.97 -5.48 27.76
CA PHE A 88 13.26 -5.12 28.34
C PHE A 88 13.11 -4.33 29.65
N ILE A 89 12.21 -3.35 29.69
CA ILE A 89 11.93 -2.58 30.92
C ILE A 89 11.35 -3.47 32.01
N ASN A 90 10.41 -4.37 31.68
CA ASN A 90 9.84 -5.32 32.64
C ASN A 90 10.91 -6.24 33.25
N ASP A 91 11.89 -6.68 32.45
CA ASP A 91 13.01 -7.48 32.94
C ASP A 91 13.89 -6.69 33.91
N ILE A 92 14.15 -5.41 33.63
CA ILE A 92 14.87 -4.50 34.54
C ILE A 92 14.09 -4.29 35.84
N GLU A 93 12.78 -4.03 35.76
CA GLU A 93 11.91 -3.88 36.94
C GLU A 93 11.92 -5.13 37.82
N LYS A 94 11.88 -6.32 37.21
CA LYS A 94 11.97 -7.60 37.92
C LYS A 94 13.30 -7.72 38.66
N LYS A 95 14.43 -7.44 38.00
CA LYS A 95 15.76 -7.46 38.63
C LYS A 95 15.85 -6.47 39.80
N LEU A 96 15.26 -5.28 39.67
CA LEU A 96 15.20 -4.30 40.76
C LEU A 96 14.33 -4.77 41.92
N LYS A 97 13.20 -5.42 41.64
CA LYS A 97 12.34 -6.01 42.67
C LYS A 97 13.08 -7.09 43.46
N ASP A 98 13.75 -8.01 42.76
CA ASP A 98 14.54 -9.08 43.38
C ASP A 98 15.67 -8.50 44.25
N LEU A 99 16.34 -7.43 43.78
CA LEU A 99 17.37 -6.74 44.57
C LEU A 99 16.77 -6.08 45.82
N ASN A 100 15.58 -5.48 45.72
CA ASN A 100 14.89 -4.88 46.86
C ASN A 100 14.47 -5.92 47.91
N GLU A 101 14.07 -7.12 47.48
CA GLU A 101 13.79 -8.24 48.38
C GLU A 101 15.05 -8.67 49.14
N GLN A 102 16.18 -8.82 48.44
CA GLN A 102 17.49 -9.11 49.07
C GLN A 102 17.91 -8.03 50.08
N ILE A 103 17.68 -6.75 49.77
CA ILE A 103 17.95 -5.64 50.69
C ILE A 103 17.12 -5.77 51.96
N LYS A 104 15.83 -6.10 51.84
CA LYS A 104 14.92 -6.28 52.97
C LYS A 104 15.34 -7.45 53.85
N GLU A 105 15.71 -8.59 53.26
CA GLU A 105 16.18 -9.77 53.98
C GLU A 105 17.43 -9.43 54.82
N ILE A 106 18.44 -8.83 54.20
CA ILE A 106 19.67 -8.40 54.89
C ILE A 106 19.37 -7.42 56.03
N HIS A 107 18.42 -6.50 55.83
CA HIS A 107 18.00 -5.56 56.86
C HIS A 107 17.24 -6.25 58.01
N GLN A 108 16.44 -7.28 57.73
CA GLN A 108 15.70 -8.04 58.74
C GLN A 108 16.62 -8.91 59.58
N GLU A 109 17.63 -9.53 58.96
CA GLU A 109 18.64 -10.32 59.66
C GLU A 109 19.54 -9.45 60.56
N ASN A 110 19.65 -8.16 60.26
CA ASN A 110 20.42 -7.17 61.03
C ASN A 110 21.92 -7.53 61.18
N GLU A 111 22.42 -8.44 60.33
CA GLU A 111 23.79 -8.95 60.29
C GLU A 111 24.47 -8.63 58.95
N PHE A 112 24.36 -7.37 58.50
CA PHE A 112 25.04 -6.94 57.28
C PHE A 112 26.53 -6.66 57.52
N ASN A 113 27.35 -6.97 56.52
CA ASN A 113 28.78 -6.69 56.51
C ASN A 113 29.20 -6.05 55.17
N GLU A 114 30.49 -5.73 55.03
CA GLU A 114 31.03 -5.11 53.82
C GLU A 114 30.83 -5.96 52.56
N ILE A 115 30.84 -7.29 52.68
CA ILE A 115 30.62 -8.21 51.56
C ILE A 115 29.18 -8.05 51.04
N ASN A 116 28.20 -8.03 51.94
CA ASN A 116 26.79 -7.84 51.58
C ASN A 116 26.59 -6.50 50.87
N LEU A 117 27.15 -5.42 51.41
CA LEU A 117 27.04 -4.08 50.82
C LEU A 117 27.73 -3.99 49.45
N ASN A 118 28.90 -4.59 49.30
CA ASN A 118 29.62 -4.60 48.02
C ASN A 118 28.87 -5.43 46.96
N TYR A 119 28.29 -6.57 47.36
CA TYR A 119 27.45 -7.38 46.48
C TYR A 119 26.23 -6.59 45.97
N LEU A 120 25.46 -5.96 46.85
CA LEU A 120 24.30 -5.15 46.48
C LEU A 120 24.67 -4.00 45.53
N ARG A 121 25.78 -3.29 45.81
CA ARG A 121 26.29 -2.22 44.93
C ARG A 121 26.67 -2.75 43.55
N ASN A 122 27.34 -3.90 43.48
CA ASN A 122 27.72 -4.51 42.21
C ASN A 122 26.50 -4.94 41.39
N GLN A 123 25.48 -5.50 42.03
CA GLN A 123 24.23 -5.87 41.35
C GLN A 123 23.50 -4.64 40.82
N LEU A 124 23.38 -3.58 41.62
CA LEU A 124 22.78 -2.31 41.18
C LEU A 124 23.53 -1.69 40.00
N ARG A 125 24.88 -1.74 40.02
CA ARG A 125 25.71 -1.25 38.92
C ARG A 125 25.44 -2.03 37.64
N LYS A 126 25.38 -3.37 37.70
CA LYS A 126 25.07 -4.21 36.53
C LYS A 126 23.70 -3.88 35.93
N ILE A 127 22.66 -3.75 36.76
CA ILE A 127 21.31 -3.37 36.29
C ILE A 127 21.34 -2.00 35.60
N THR A 128 22.13 -1.06 36.14
CA THR A 128 22.31 0.28 35.56
C THR A 128 23.05 0.21 34.22
N GLU A 129 24.11 -0.58 34.11
CA GLU A 129 24.86 -0.80 32.88
C GLU A 129 23.99 -1.46 31.80
N GLU A 130 23.18 -2.47 32.16
CA GLU A 130 22.24 -3.10 31.25
C GLU A 130 21.20 -2.11 30.72
N LEU A 131 20.59 -1.31 31.60
CA LEU A 131 19.62 -0.27 31.22
C LEU A 131 20.21 0.74 30.23
N ASN A 132 21.47 1.12 30.43
CA ASN A 132 22.17 2.10 29.58
C ASN A 132 22.65 1.50 28.25
N ASN A 133 22.82 0.18 28.16
CA ASN A 133 23.35 -0.51 26.97
C ASN A 133 22.24 -1.20 26.15
N SER A 134 21.04 -0.62 26.04
CA SER A 134 19.90 -1.24 25.36
C SER A 134 20.16 -1.47 23.86
N SER A 135 20.76 -2.62 23.51
CA SER A 135 21.17 -2.98 22.14
C SER A 135 20.69 -4.37 21.75
N ASN A 136 19.60 -4.86 22.35
CA ASN A 136 19.05 -6.18 21.99
C ASN A 136 18.35 -6.19 20.63
N ILE A 137 18.09 -5.02 20.03
CA ILE A 137 17.52 -4.88 18.68
C ILE A 137 18.36 -3.90 17.87
N SER A 138 18.57 -4.24 16.60
CA SER A 138 19.16 -3.35 15.60
C SER A 138 18.22 -3.21 14.41
N ILE A 139 18.23 -2.03 13.80
CA ILE A 139 17.57 -1.78 12.52
C ILE A 139 18.61 -2.05 11.44
N LYS A 140 18.26 -2.89 10.46
CA LYS A 140 19.09 -3.19 9.30
C LYS A 140 18.29 -2.89 8.03
N GLU A 141 18.94 -2.26 7.08
CA GLU A 141 18.38 -2.03 5.75
C GLU A 141 18.57 -3.29 4.89
N ASP A 142 17.50 -3.70 4.19
CA ASP A 142 17.57 -4.74 3.18
C ASP A 142 17.78 -4.09 1.81
N SER A 143 18.56 -4.77 0.98
CA SER A 143 18.91 -4.35 -0.38
C SER A 143 17.85 -4.70 -1.43
N GLN A 144 16.84 -5.50 -1.08
CA GLN A 144 15.77 -5.92 -2.00
C GLN A 144 14.61 -4.92 -2.05
N SER A 145 14.07 -4.71 -3.25
CA SER A 145 12.89 -3.85 -3.43
C SER A 145 11.68 -4.45 -2.73
N PHE A 146 11.23 -3.75 -1.69
CA PHE A 146 10.03 -4.09 -0.94
C PHE A 146 8.74 -3.76 -1.70
N ILE A 147 8.77 -2.74 -2.57
CA ILE A 147 7.64 -2.30 -3.39
C ILE A 147 7.93 -2.65 -4.84
N SER A 148 6.93 -3.21 -5.52
CA SER A 148 7.03 -3.53 -6.95
C SER A 148 7.11 -2.24 -7.76
N GLU A 149 8.09 -2.13 -8.64
CA GLU A 149 8.24 -0.98 -9.54
C GLU A 149 7.30 -1.09 -10.75
N VAL A 150 6.70 0.03 -11.15
CA VAL A 150 5.92 0.11 -12.41
C VAL A 150 6.77 0.78 -13.49
N SER A 151 6.94 0.10 -14.62
CA SER A 151 7.69 0.62 -15.76
C SER A 151 6.76 1.04 -16.90
N ILE A 152 7.06 2.17 -17.52
CA ILE A 152 6.34 2.65 -18.70
C ILE A 152 7.04 2.15 -19.96
N ILE A 153 6.40 1.25 -20.68
CA ILE A 153 6.89 0.74 -21.97
C ILE A 153 6.22 1.54 -23.08
N THR A 154 7.02 2.24 -23.89
CA THR A 154 6.52 2.93 -25.09
C THR A 154 6.90 2.11 -26.32
N SER A 155 5.89 1.50 -26.96
CA SER A 155 6.06 0.86 -28.26
C SER A 155 6.00 1.95 -29.34
N LYS A 156 7.08 2.09 -30.13
CA LYS A 156 7.11 2.96 -31.32
C LYS A 156 6.48 2.28 -32.53
#